data_AF-A0A1F5G3Y3-F1
#
_entry.id   AF-A0A1F5G3Y3-F1
#
_cell.length_a   1.000
_cell.length_b   1.000
_cell.length_c   1.000
_cell.angle_alpha   90.00
_cell.angle_beta   90.00
_cell.angle_gamma   90.00
#
_symmetry.space_group_name_H-M   'P 1'
#
loop_
_entity.id
_entity.type
_entity.pdbx_description
1 polymer ?
#
loop_
_entity_poly.entity_id
_entity_poly.type
_entity_poly.pdbx_seq_one_letter_code
_entity_poly.pdbx_strand_id
1 'polypeptide(L)' 'MYFLLKNGHINLKDLLDLSRKKFGSVFAPKLFLEQLTYFGNVKDFTIEYIAKEYEPNEIQQYFKKLIKNYIKF' A
#
# COMPACT_ATOMS: atom_id res chain seq x y z
N MET A 1 -3.80 3.01 -4.47
CA MET A 1 -2.66 3.05 -3.52
C MET A 1 -1.33 2.69 -4.18
N TYR A 2 -1.23 1.53 -4.84
CA TYR A 2 -0.01 1.05 -5.50
C TYR A 2 0.67 2.12 -6.38
N PHE A 3 -0.07 2.72 -7.31
CA PHE A 3 0.47 3.72 -8.23
C PHE A 3 1.00 4.98 -7.54
N LEU A 4 0.33 5.45 -6.48
CA LEU A 4 0.74 6.64 -5.73
C LEU A 4 2.11 6.43 -5.07
N LEU A 5 2.32 5.24 -4.49
CA LEU A 5 3.57 4.88 -3.83
C LEU A 5 4.66 4.52 -4.85
N LYS A 6 4.32 3.76 -5.89
CA LYS A 6 5.27 3.31 -6.92
C LYS A 6 5.83 4.47 -7.73
N ASN A 7 5.00 5.45 -8.07
CA ASN A 7 5.39 6.61 -8.87
C ASN A 7 5.94 7.75 -8.00
N GLY A 8 6.06 7.56 -6.68
CA GLY A 8 6.64 8.56 -5.77
C GLY A 8 5.77 9.79 -5.52
N HIS A 9 4.48 9.76 -5.85
CA HIS A 9 3.55 10.86 -5.51
C HIS A 9 3.35 11.01 -4.00
N ILE A 10 3.56 9.93 -3.25
CA ILE A 10 3.60 9.91 -1.79
C ILE A 10 4.56 8.80 -1.33
N ASN A 11 5.23 8.97 -0.19
CA ASN A 11 5.99 7.89 0.43
C ASN A 11 5.20 7.23 1.58
N LEU A 12 5.62 6.04 2.00
CA LEU A 12 4.90 5.28 3.03
C LEU A 12 4.81 6.02 4.37
N LYS A 13 5.86 6.77 4.75
CA LYS A 13 5.87 7.54 6.00
C LYS A 13 4.83 8.65 5.98
N ASP A 14 4.79 9.44 4.92
CA ASP A 14 3.83 10.53 4.75
C ASP A 14 2.39 10.02 4.71
N LEU A 15 2.17 8.86 4.07
CA LEU A 15 0.87 8.20 4.06
C LEU A 15 0.40 7.83 5.48
N LEU A 16 1.29 7.26 6.29
CA LEU A 16 0.99 6.89 7.67
C LEU A 16 0.76 8.13 8.55
N ASP A 17 1.58 9.17 8.38
CA ASP A 17 1.46 10.41 9.15
C ASP A 17 0.17 11.16 8.81
N LEU A 18 -0.21 11.23 7.52
CA LEU A 18 -1.50 11.77 7.09
C LEU A 18 -2.69 10.96 7.62
N SER A 19 -2.56 9.63 7.62
CA SER A 19 -3.62 8.75 8.14
C SER A 19 -3.80 8.93 9.65
N ARG A 20 -2.70 9.01 10.41
CA ARG A 20 -2.73 9.35 11.84
C ARG A 20 -3.35 10.72 12.07
N LYS A 21 -2.99 11.74 11.29
CA LYS A 21 -3.54 13.09 11.41
C LYS A 21 -5.05 13.12 11.16
N LYS A 22 -5.54 12.36 10.18
CA LYS A 22 -6.95 12.35 9.78
C LYS A 22 -7.84 11.52 10.70
N PHE A 23 -7.34 10.37 11.16
CA PHE A 23 -8.14 9.37 11.88
C PHE A 23 -7.76 9.24 13.36
N GLY A 24 -6.73 9.95 13.80
CA GLY A 24 -6.31 10.04 15.21
C GLY A 24 -5.95 8.67 15.80
N SER A 25 -6.41 8.44 17.03
CA SER A 25 -6.18 7.21 17.80
C SER A 25 -6.90 5.98 17.26
N VAL A 26 -7.89 6.15 16.36
CA VAL A 26 -8.62 5.03 15.74
C VAL A 26 -7.78 4.39 14.64
N PHE A 27 -6.79 5.10 14.09
CA PHE A 27 -5.90 4.53 13.10
C PHE A 27 -4.92 3.55 13.74
N ALA A 28 -4.95 2.30 13.28
CA ALA A 28 -4.00 1.26 13.65
C ALA A 28 -2.97 1.04 12.54
N PRO A 29 -1.76 1.64 12.61
CA PRO A 29 -0.78 1.58 11.52
C PRO A 29 -0.37 0.16 11.18
N LYS A 30 -0.19 -0.69 12.20
CA LYS A 30 0.22 -2.09 12.00
C LYS A 30 -0.82 -2.86 11.18
N LEU A 31 -2.10 -2.75 11.55
CA LEU A 31 -3.19 -3.42 10.85
C LEU A 31 -3.33 -2.91 9.41
N PHE A 32 -3.19 -1.59 9.21
CA PHE A 32 -3.21 -0.99 7.88
C PHE A 32 -2.10 -1.54 6.98
N LEU A 33 -0.87 -1.68 7.49
CA LEU A 33 0.26 -2.25 6.74
C LEU A 33 0.03 -3.72 6.42
N GLU A 34 -0.52 -4.50 7.35
CA GLU A 34 -0.88 -5.91 7.10
C GLU A 34 -1.90 -6.03 5.96
N GLN A 35 -2.93 -5.18 5.96
CA GLN A 35 -3.96 -5.13 4.91
C GLN A 35 -3.37 -4.81 3.52
N LEU A 36 -2.33 -3.98 3.42
CA LEU A 36 -1.67 -3.69 2.15
C LEU A 36 -0.92 -4.89 1.54
N THR A 37 -0.63 -5.93 2.33
CA THR A 37 0.03 -7.16 1.85
C THR A 37 -0.92 -8.34 1.69
N TYR A 38 -2.14 -8.24 2.21
CA TYR A 38 -3.12 -9.30 2.19
C TYR A 38 -4.02 -9.21 0.94
N PHE A 39 -3.80 -10.13 0.00
CA PHE A 39 -4.54 -10.20 -1.26
C PHE A 39 -5.55 -11.36 -1.28
N GLY A 40 -5.68 -12.11 -0.18
CA GLY A 40 -6.44 -13.37 -0.14
C GLY A 40 -7.95 -13.25 -0.41
N ASN A 41 -8.54 -12.06 -0.20
CA ASN A 41 -9.96 -11.80 -0.45
C ASN A 41 -10.23 -10.81 -1.58
N VAL A 42 -9.18 -10.31 -2.25
CA VAL A 42 -9.36 -9.36 -3.36
C VAL A 42 -9.48 -10.17 -4.63
N LYS A 43 -10.69 -10.20 -5.21
CA LYS A 43 -11.00 -10.93 -6.45
C LYS A 43 -10.95 -10.04 -7.69
N ASP A 44 -11.01 -8.73 -7.48
CA ASP A 44 -11.06 -7.74 -8.55
C ASP A 44 -9.88 -6.77 -8.40
N PHE A 45 -8.94 -6.89 -9.33
CA PHE A 45 -7.81 -5.97 -9.49
C PHE A 45 -7.93 -5.19 -10.80
N THR A 46 -9.10 -5.28 -11.45
CA THR A 46 -9.38 -4.69 -12.75
C THR A 46 -9.53 -3.19 -12.56
N ILE A 47 -8.41 -2.51 -12.66
CA ILE A 47 -8.39 -1.08 -12.92
C ILE A 47 -8.15 -1.00 -14.42
N GLU A 48 -9.10 -0.46 -15.18
CA GLU A 48 -8.88 -0.09 -16.58
C GLU A 48 -7.82 1.02 -16.63
N TYR A 49 -6.56 0.60 -16.53
CA TYR A 49 -5.42 1.50 -16.56
C TYR A 49 -4.85 1.45 -17.97
N ILE A 50 -5.04 2.56 -18.69
CA ILE A 50 -4.75 2.72 -20.13
C ILE A 50 -3.27 2.41 -20.49
N ALA A 51 -2.37 2.35 -19.50
CA ALA A 51 -0.94 2.19 -19.74
C ALA A 51 -0.43 0.73 -19.73
N LYS A 52 -0.50 0.06 -18.58
CA LYS A 52 0.13 -1.26 -18.36
C LYS A 52 -0.68 -2.06 -17.36
N GLU A 53 -0.99 -3.29 -17.72
CA GLU A 53 -1.55 -4.29 -16.81
C GLU A 53 -0.51 -4.74 -15.80
N TYR A 54 -0.93 -4.86 -14.54
CA TYR A 54 -0.08 -5.32 -13.45
C TYR A 54 -0.68 -6.57 -12.84
N GLU A 55 0.13 -7.61 -12.74
CA GLU A 55 -0.29 -8.83 -12.09
C GLU A 55 -0.46 -8.58 -10.58
N PRO A 56 -1.50 -9.13 -9.92
CA PRO A 56 -1.71 -8.96 -8.48
C PRO A 56 -0.48 -9.33 -7.64
N ASN A 57 0.28 -10.32 -8.09
CA ASN A 57 1.53 -10.73 -7.43
C ASN A 57 2.62 -9.64 -7.49
N GLU A 58 2.75 -8.90 -8.59
CA GLU A 58 3.72 -7.80 -8.69
C GLU A 58 3.40 -6.69 -7.69
N ILE A 59 2.12 -6.36 -7.55
CA ILE A 59 1.61 -5.37 -6.61
C ILE A 59 1.87 -5.83 -5.18
N GLN A 60 1.57 -7.09 -4.86
CA GLN A 60 1.78 -7.65 -3.54
C GLN A 60 3.27 -7.66 -3.15
N GLN A 61 4.14 -8.09 -4.06
CA GLN A 61 5.58 -8.12 -3.81
C GLN A 61 6.16 -6.73 -3.59
N TYR A 62 5.68 -5.74 -4.35
CA TYR A 62 6.02 -4.34 -4.13
C TYR A 62 5.68 -3.89 -2.70
N PHE A 63 4.46 -4.13 -2.22
CA PHE A 63 4.06 -3.75 -0.87
C PHE A 63 4.86 -4.50 0.21
N LYS A 64 5.06 -5.82 0.05
CA LYS A 64 5.90 -6.61 0.97
C LYS A 64 7.30 -6.02 1.10
N LYS A 65 7.94 -5.66 -0.02
CA LYS A 65 9.28 -5.06 -0.02
C LYS A 65 9.28 -3.67 0.62
N LEU A 66 8.32 -2.82 0.25
CA LEU A 66 8.19 -1.47 0.77
C LEU A 66 8.03 -1.48 2.30
N ILE A 67 7.16 -2.34 2.82
CA ILE A 67 6.85 -2.45 4.25
C ILE A 67 8.02 -3.09 5.02
N LYS A 68 8.64 -4.14 4.46
CA LYS A 68 9.84 -4.75 5.06
C LYS A 68 10.97 -3.73 5.20
N ASN A 69 11.16 -2.87 4.21
CA ASN A 69 12.15 -1.81 4.28
C ASN A 69 11.78 -0.77 5.36
N TYR A 70 10.51 -0.40 5.45
CA TYR A 70 10.04 0.56 6.46
C TYR A 70 10.19 0.05 7.91
N ILE A 71 9.93 -1.23 8.18
CA ILE A 71 10.03 -1.82 9.54
C ILE A 71 11.49 -2.08 9.96
N LYS A 72 12.39 -2.25 9.00
CA LYS A 72 13.83 -2.42 9.27
C LYS A 72 14.54 -1.10 9.62
N PHE A 73 13.90 0.03 9.34
CA PHE A 73 14.30 1.35 9.83
C PHE A 73 13.75 1.59 11.24
#